data_AF-A0A5S9ME69-F1
#
_entry.id   AF-A0A5S9ME69-F1
#
_cell.length_a   1.000
_cell.length_b   1.000
_cell.length_c   1.000
_cell.angle_alpha   90.00
_cell.angle_beta   90.00
_cell.angle_gamma   90.00
#
_symmetry.space_group_name_H-M   'P 1'
#
loop_
_entity.id
_entity.type
_entity.pdbx_description
1 polymer ?
#
loop_
_entity_poly.entity_id
_entity_poly.type
_entity_poly.pdbx_seq_one_letter_code
_entity_poly.pdbx_strand_id
1 'polypeptide(L)' 'MSQTLFIDGQWVGAKSSDTRDIINPFNQEVIATVSEGSRNDARS' A
#
# COMPACT_ATOMS: atom_id res chain seq x y z
N MET A 1 -3.86 3.74 -9.68
CA MET A 1 -2.88 3.55 -8.59
C MET A 1 -3.64 3.12 -7.36
N SER A 2 -3.14 2.14 -6.60
CA SER A 2 -3.78 1.75 -5.33
C SER A 2 -3.67 2.93 -4.34
N GLN A 3 -4.79 3.37 -3.75
CA GLN A 3 -4.85 4.42 -2.73
C GLN A 3 -5.28 3.80 -1.39
N THR A 4 -4.32 3.19 -0.70
CA THR A 4 -4.59 2.40 0.52
C THR A 4 -3.80 2.88 1.73
N LEU A 5 -3.01 3.95 1.60
CA LEU A 5 -2.45 4.66 2.75
C LEU A 5 -3.46 5.71 3.22
N PHE A 6 -3.56 5.91 4.53
CA PHE A 6 -4.36 6.99 5.10
C PHE A 6 -3.46 7.96 5.85
N ILE A 7 -3.24 9.14 5.27
CA ILE A 7 -2.28 10.16 5.72
C ILE A 7 -2.98 11.51 5.65
N ASP A 8 -2.84 12.34 6.69
CA ASP A 8 -3.46 13.67 6.80
C ASP A 8 -4.98 13.70 6.54
N GLY A 9 -5.66 12.64 6.99
CA GLY A 9 -7.12 12.51 6.84
C GLY A 9 -7.58 12.12 5.44
N GLN A 10 -6.66 11.72 4.55
CA GLN A 10 -6.96 11.37 3.16
C GLN A 10 -6.42 9.99 2.79
N TRP A 11 -7.16 9.29 1.93
CA TRP A 11 -6.67 8.08 1.28
C TRP A 11 -5.77 8.45 0.10
N VAL A 12 -4.52 8.00 0.15
CA VAL A 12 -3.48 8.35 -0.83
C VAL A 12 -2.75 7.09 -1.29
N GLY A 13 -2.12 7.19 -2.47
CA GLY A 13 -1.15 6.19 -2.92
C GLY A 13 0.22 6.45 -2.30
N ALA A 14 1.12 5.48 -2.39
CA ALA A 14 2.52 5.70 -2.01
C ALA A 14 3.16 6.75 -2.93
N LYS A 15 3.96 7.66 -2.37
CA LYS A 15 4.72 8.67 -3.14
C LYS A 15 5.66 8.05 -4.17
N SER A 16 6.18 6.84 -3.93
CA SER A 16 7.00 6.10 -4.89
C SER A 16 6.20 5.40 -5.99
N SER A 17 4.86 5.35 -5.89
CA SER A 17 3.97 4.53 -6.72
C SER A 17 4.14 3.02 -6.57
N ASP A 18 4.95 2.56 -5.61
CA ASP A 18 5.15 1.14 -5.34
C ASP A 18 3.91 0.49 -4.74
N THR A 19 3.78 -0.81 -4.96
CA THR A 19 2.69 -1.64 -4.43
C THR A 19 3.21 -2.98 -3.91
N ARG A 20 2.47 -3.59 -2.99
CA ARG A 20 2.72 -4.92 -2.44
C ARG A 20 1.48 -5.79 -2.55
N ASP A 21 1.69 -7.03 -2.98
CA ASP A 21 0.66 -8.05 -2.95
C ASP A 21 0.52 -8.66 -1.55
N ILE A 22 -0.73 -8.80 -1.12
CA ILE A 22 -1.09 -9.50 0.11
C ILE A 22 -1.40 -10.94 -0.27
N ILE A 23 -0.64 -11.85 0.35
CA ILE A 23 -0.69 -13.28 0.06
C ILE A 23 -1.50 -14.00 1.13
N ASN A 24 -2.44 -14.84 0.72
CA ASN A 24 -3.13 -15.74 1.63
C ASN A 24 -2.16 -16.82 2.14
N PRO A 25 -1.94 -16.94 3.47
CA PRO A 25 -0.99 -17.90 4.01
C PRO A 25 -1.41 -19.36 3.83
N PHE A 26 -2.69 -19.65 3.54
CA PHE A 26 -3.19 -21.00 3.33
C PHE A 26 -2.78 -21.59 1.97
N ASN A 27 -2.92 -20.81 0.89
CA ASN A 27 -2.79 -21.32 -0.48
C ASN A 27 -1.87 -20.47 -1.38
N GLN A 28 -1.19 -19.46 -0.84
CA GLN A 28 -0.29 -18.55 -1.55
C GLN A 28 -0.94 -17.73 -2.67
N GLU A 29 -2.27 -17.66 -2.71
CA GLU A 29 -2.97 -16.80 -3.67
C GLU A 29 -2.85 -15.32 -3.28
N VAL A 30 -2.77 -14.45 -4.28
CA VAL A 30 -2.86 -12.99 -4.08
C VAL A 30 -4.31 -12.63 -3.79
N ILE A 31 -4.56 -11.98 -2.65
CA ILE A 31 -5.92 -11.59 -2.22
C ILE A 31 -6.15 -10.07 -2.27
N ALA A 32 -5.09 -9.27 -2.35
CA ALA A 32 -5.16 -7.82 -2.52
C ALA A 32 -3.82 -7.26 -3.00
N THR A 33 -3.84 -6.05 -3.57
CA THR A 33 -2.64 -5.24 -3.88
C THR A 33 -2.78 -3.88 -3.22
N VAL A 34 -1.89 -3.57 -2.29
CA VAL A 34 -1.88 -2.32 -1.50
C VAL A 34 -0.69 -1.44 -1.89
N SER A 35 -0.77 -0.17 -1.53
CA SER A 35 0.31 0.81 -1.68
C SER A 35 1.47 0.44 -0.76
N GLU A 36 2.69 0.43 -1.27
CA GLU A 36 3.90 0.18 -0.48
C GLU A 36 4.47 1.51 0.04
N GLY A 37 4.09 1.88 1.27
CA GLY A 37 4.53 3.12 1.89
C GLY A 37 6.05 3.17 2.14
N SER A 38 6.65 4.32 1.86
CA SER A 38 8.08 4.58 2.03
C SER A 38 8.37 5.53 3.19
N ARG A 39 9.66 5.78 3.49
CA ARG A 39 10.08 6.83 4.44
C ARG A 39 9.61 8.23 4.05
N ASN A 40 9.31 8.48 2.78
CA ASN A 40 8.81 9.77 2.33
C ASN A 40 7.33 9.95 2.67
N ASP A 41 6.56 8.86 2.68
CA ASP A 41 5.16 8.85 3.09
C ASP A 41 5.05 9.06 4.61
N ALA A 42 5.90 8.36 5.38
CA ALA A 42 5.95 8.45 6.84
C ALA A 42 6.38 9.82 7.42
N ARG A 43 6.89 10.73 6.57
CA ARG A 43 7.28 12.10 6.95
C ARG A 43 6.30 13.18 6.49
N SER A 44 5.16 12.78 5.92
CA SER A 44 4.11 13.72 5.50
C SER A 44 3.50 14.43 6.70
#